data_AF-A0A9X3LC11-F1
#
_entry.id   AF-A0A9X3LC11-F1
#
_cell.length_a   1.000
_cell.length_b   1.000
_cell.length_c   1.000
_cell.angle_alpha   90.00
_cell.angle_beta   90.00
_cell.angle_gamma   90.00
#
_symmetry.space_group_name_H-M   'P 1'
#
loop_
_entity.id
_entity.type
_entity.pdbx_description
1 polymer ?
#
loop_
_entity_poly.entity_id
_entity_poly.type
_entity_poly.pdbx_seq_one_letter_code
_entity_poly.pdbx_strand_id
1 'polypeptide(L)'
;MGTICPCGVLVDAFSEDNNVSFNGQTGTIEGNLTYLANVCVTRLTNSTLSLVFEDTETPNQNNFTFTANEITSVVCRREGQNCVVTVTGTGTVNGEEFPFEAVFRDQVASAAVDDVQSFVITGFFDQNGAAPVEQGSIIALGCQEL
;
A
#
# COMPACT_ATOMS: atom_id res chain seq x y z
N MET A 1 -9.25 27.26 -5.74
CA MET A 1 -9.17 26.87 -4.32
C MET A 1 -9.10 25.35 -4.28
N GLY A 2 -7.90 24.78 -4.15
CA GLY A 2 -7.71 23.33 -4.17
C GLY A 2 -8.30 22.69 -2.92
N THR A 3 -9.17 21.71 -3.09
CA THR A 3 -9.76 20.98 -1.96
C THR A 3 -8.65 20.33 -1.14
N ILE A 4 -8.47 20.76 0.10
CA ILE A 4 -7.54 20.15 1.06
C ILE A 4 -8.05 18.73 1.32
N CYS A 5 -7.14 17.76 1.30
CA CYS A 5 -7.46 16.40 1.69
C CYS A 5 -7.31 16.25 3.21
N PRO A 6 -8.40 16.08 3.98
CA PRO A 6 -8.31 15.99 5.44
C PRO A 6 -7.76 14.64 5.93
N CYS A 7 -7.77 13.62 5.07
CA CYS A 7 -7.17 12.32 5.32
C CYS A 7 -6.92 11.62 3.99
N GLY A 8 -5.70 11.15 3.77
CA GLY A 8 -5.31 10.49 2.53
C GLY A 8 -3.85 10.09 2.55
N VAL A 9 -3.37 9.55 1.44
CA VAL A 9 -1.96 9.20 1.27
C VAL A 9 -1.56 9.36 -0.19
N LEU A 10 -0.35 9.88 -0.41
CA LEU A 10 0.36 9.82 -1.68
C LEU A 10 1.52 8.85 -1.50
N VAL A 11 1.58 7.83 -2.33
CA VAL A 11 2.62 6.81 -2.29
C VAL A 11 3.22 6.68 -3.68
N ASP A 12 4.53 6.79 -3.73
CA ASP A 12 5.36 6.39 -4.86
C ASP A 12 6.58 5.73 -4.24
N ALA A 13 6.50 4.42 -4.02
CA ALA A 13 7.37 3.68 -3.13
C ALA A 13 7.77 2.34 -3.74
N PHE A 14 9.02 1.97 -3.50
CA PHE A 14 9.61 0.72 -3.95
C PHE A 14 10.39 0.07 -2.79
N SER A 15 10.21 -1.23 -2.65
CA SER A 15 10.84 -2.03 -1.61
C SER A 15 11.36 -3.34 -2.22
N GLU A 16 12.66 -3.58 -2.07
CA GLU A 16 13.36 -4.76 -2.61
C GLU A 16 13.35 -5.92 -1.61
N ASP A 17 13.54 -7.14 -2.10
CA ASP A 17 13.82 -8.35 -1.29
C ASP A 17 12.81 -8.62 -0.15
N ASN A 18 11.52 -8.45 -0.45
CA ASN A 18 10.44 -8.68 0.51
C ASN A 18 9.94 -10.12 0.47
N ASN A 19 9.80 -10.72 1.65
CA ASN A 19 9.17 -12.02 1.81
C ASN A 19 7.65 -11.87 1.93
N VAL A 20 6.92 -12.34 0.92
CA VAL A 20 5.45 -12.27 0.84
C VAL A 20 4.83 -13.65 0.85
N SER A 21 3.55 -13.74 1.22
CA SER A 21 2.80 -15.00 1.20
C SER A 21 1.67 -14.94 0.16
N PHE A 22 1.45 -16.06 -0.52
CA PHE A 22 0.32 -16.24 -1.43
C PHE A 22 -0.65 -17.27 -0.88
N ASN A 23 -1.95 -17.00 -1.02
CA ASN A 23 -2.98 -17.93 -0.59
C ASN A 23 -2.87 -19.24 -1.39
N GLY A 24 -2.89 -20.38 -0.69
CA GLY A 24 -2.77 -21.70 -1.30
C GLY A 24 -1.33 -22.15 -1.59
N GLN A 25 -0.32 -21.31 -1.33
CA GLN A 25 1.09 -21.71 -1.41
C GLN A 25 1.68 -21.92 -0.01
N THR A 26 2.64 -22.84 0.12
CA THR A 26 3.33 -23.09 1.39
C THR A 26 4.67 -22.36 1.40
N GLY A 27 4.89 -21.50 2.39
CA GLY A 27 6.11 -20.71 2.52
C GLY A 27 5.93 -19.25 2.12
N THR A 28 7.02 -18.50 2.16
CA THR A 28 7.11 -17.15 1.60
C THR A 28 7.81 -17.20 0.25
N ILE A 29 7.56 -16.20 -0.57
CA ILE A 29 8.25 -15.96 -1.84
C ILE A 29 8.95 -14.61 -1.71
N GLU A 30 10.23 -14.56 -2.06
CA GLU A 30 10.97 -13.30 -2.08
C GLU A 30 10.71 -12.54 -3.39
N GLY A 31 10.52 -11.23 -3.29
CA GLY A 31 10.36 -10.39 -4.46
C GLY A 31 10.29 -8.90 -4.15
N ASN A 32 10.24 -8.11 -5.23
CA ASN A 32 10.18 -6.66 -5.16
C ASN A 32 8.74 -6.17 -5.17
N LEU A 33 8.46 -5.12 -4.40
CA LEU A 33 7.14 -4.51 -4.27
C LEU A 33 7.20 -3.04 -4.73
N THR A 34 6.33 -2.68 -5.67
CA THR A 34 6.11 -1.29 -6.09
C THR A 34 4.72 -0.85 -5.69
N TYR A 35 4.63 0.18 -4.85
CA TYR A 35 3.39 0.74 -4.35
C TYR A 35 3.16 2.11 -5.00
N LEU A 36 1.98 2.30 -5.58
CA LEU A 36 1.52 3.59 -6.07
C LEU A 36 0.15 3.88 -5.47
N ALA A 37 -0.01 5.04 -4.84
CA ALA A 37 -1.29 5.45 -4.28
C ALA A 37 -1.47 6.95 -4.39
N ASN A 38 -2.68 7.36 -4.75
CA ASN A 38 -3.16 8.73 -4.64
C ASN A 38 -4.56 8.68 -4.10
N VAL A 39 -4.67 8.71 -2.77
CA VAL A 39 -5.90 8.42 -2.05
C VAL A 39 -6.31 9.61 -1.21
N CYS A 40 -7.57 9.98 -1.29
CA CYS A 40 -8.14 11.05 -0.49
C CYS A 40 -9.58 10.75 -0.05
N VAL A 41 -9.85 10.88 1.24
CA VAL A 41 -11.17 10.58 1.84
C VAL A 41 -12.32 11.40 1.25
N THR A 42 -12.06 12.62 0.76
CA THR A 42 -13.09 13.48 0.14
C THR A 42 -13.30 13.19 -1.35
N ARG A 43 -12.48 12.32 -1.95
CA ARG A 43 -12.46 12.00 -3.38
C ARG A 43 -12.19 10.52 -3.63
N LEU A 44 -12.88 9.64 -2.91
CA LEU A 44 -12.69 8.19 -3.00
C LEU A 44 -12.86 7.66 -4.43
N THR A 45 -13.84 8.17 -5.19
CA THR A 45 -14.11 7.75 -6.57
C THR A 45 -12.99 8.08 -7.56
N ASN A 46 -12.14 9.05 -7.22
CA ASN A 46 -11.01 9.46 -8.06
C ASN A 46 -9.68 9.02 -7.45
N SER A 47 -9.73 8.33 -6.31
CA SER A 47 -8.55 7.82 -5.62
C SER A 47 -8.06 6.58 -6.36
N THR A 48 -6.74 6.45 -6.48
CA THR A 48 -6.10 5.33 -7.17
C THR A 48 -5.15 4.63 -6.23
N LEU A 49 -5.07 3.31 -6.32
CA LEU A 49 -4.09 2.51 -5.59
C LEU A 49 -3.72 1.30 -6.44
N SER A 50 -2.43 1.00 -6.53
CA SER A 50 -1.93 -0.19 -7.21
C SER A 50 -0.71 -0.76 -6.51
N LEU A 51 -0.55 -2.06 -6.65
CA LEU A 51 0.59 -2.82 -6.16
C LEU A 51 1.13 -3.67 -7.30
N VAL A 52 2.44 -3.66 -7.49
CA VAL A 52 3.14 -4.61 -8.37
C VAL A 52 4.06 -5.45 -7.51
N PHE A 53 3.99 -6.76 -7.70
CA PHE A 53 4.95 -7.70 -7.13
C PHE A 53 5.73 -8.39 -8.24
N GLU A 54 7.05 -8.40 -8.11
CA GLU A 54 7.99 -9.08 -9.01
C GLU A 54 8.77 -10.13 -8.23
N ASP A 55 8.53 -11.40 -8.55
CA ASP A 55 9.19 -12.55 -7.96
C ASP A 55 10.68 -12.61 -8.36
N THR A 56 11.58 -12.59 -7.39
CA THR A 56 13.04 -12.64 -7.60
C THR A 56 13.60 -14.06 -7.47
N GLU A 57 12.92 -14.97 -6.75
CA GLU A 57 13.33 -16.37 -6.56
C GLU A 57 12.97 -17.26 -7.75
N THR A 58 11.74 -17.10 -8.25
CA THR A 58 11.19 -17.81 -9.40
C THR A 58 10.61 -16.82 -10.43
N PRO A 59 11.49 -16.11 -11.17
CA PRO A 59 11.06 -15.01 -12.03
C PRO A 59 9.89 -15.38 -12.95
N ASN A 60 8.82 -14.57 -12.90
CA ASN A 60 7.58 -14.68 -13.67
C ASN A 60 6.57 -15.75 -13.21
N GLN A 61 6.83 -16.48 -12.13
CA GLN A 61 5.87 -17.47 -11.63
C GLN A 61 4.75 -16.83 -10.81
N ASN A 62 5.10 -15.89 -9.94
CA ASN A 62 4.15 -15.27 -9.00
C ASN A 62 3.98 -13.76 -9.22
N ASN A 63 4.54 -13.21 -10.31
CA ASN A 63 4.40 -11.79 -10.63
C ASN A 63 2.93 -11.43 -10.80
N PHE A 64 2.52 -10.32 -10.22
CA PHE A 64 1.17 -9.81 -10.41
C PHE A 64 1.12 -8.29 -10.34
N THR A 65 0.09 -7.74 -10.98
CA THR A 65 -0.32 -6.35 -10.81
C THR A 65 -1.72 -6.33 -10.23
N PHE A 66 -1.83 -5.65 -9.08
CA PHE A 66 -3.09 -5.33 -8.44
C PHE A 66 -3.46 -3.88 -8.74
N THR A 67 -4.72 -3.63 -9.09
CA THR A 67 -5.27 -2.28 -9.23
C THR A 67 -6.57 -2.18 -8.45
N ALA A 68 -6.68 -1.19 -7.57
CA ALA A 68 -7.91 -0.90 -6.86
C ALA A 68 -9.00 -0.44 -7.85
N ASN A 69 -10.16 -1.08 -7.78
CA ASN A 69 -11.34 -0.73 -8.56
C ASN A 69 -12.18 0.31 -7.80
N GLU A 70 -12.36 0.08 -6.51
CA GLU A 70 -13.14 0.93 -5.61
C GLU A 70 -12.43 1.03 -4.26
N ILE A 71 -12.31 2.25 -3.74
CA ILE A 71 -11.85 2.51 -2.39
C ILE A 71 -13.06 2.89 -1.54
N THR A 72 -13.40 2.06 -0.56
CA THR A 72 -14.61 2.22 0.24
C THR A 72 -14.37 3.01 1.52
N SER A 73 -13.15 2.95 2.08
CA SER A 73 -12.81 3.68 3.31
C SER A 73 -11.34 4.04 3.36
N VAL A 74 -11.08 5.22 3.94
CA VAL A 74 -9.76 5.76 4.22
C VAL A 74 -9.79 6.29 5.65
N VAL A 75 -8.94 5.74 6.50
CA VAL A 75 -8.85 6.11 7.92
C VAL A 75 -7.44 6.57 8.23
N CYS A 76 -7.30 7.78 8.75
CA CYS A 76 -6.03 8.31 9.21
C CYS A 76 -6.01 8.30 10.73
N ARG A 77 -4.96 7.75 11.31
CA ARG A 77 -4.72 7.69 12.74
C ARG A 77 -3.35 8.25 13.04
N ARG A 78 -3.32 9.27 13.89
CA ARG A 78 -2.07 9.82 14.41
C ARG A 78 -1.55 8.94 15.54
N GLU A 79 -0.29 8.54 15.44
CA GLU A 79 0.43 7.75 16.44
C GLU A 79 1.66 8.54 16.91
N GLY A 80 1.46 9.42 17.90
CA GLY A 80 2.50 10.35 18.33
C GLY A 80 2.84 11.34 17.22
N GLN A 81 4.05 11.23 16.68
CA GLN A 81 4.52 12.03 15.54
C GLN A 81 4.26 11.36 14.18
N ASN A 82 3.91 10.08 14.16
CA ASN A 82 3.67 9.33 12.92
C ASN A 82 2.20 9.41 12.52
N CYS A 83 1.91 9.20 11.23
CA CYS A 83 0.55 9.01 10.75
C CYS A 83 0.41 7.65 10.08
N VAL A 84 -0.61 6.91 10.49
CA VAL A 84 -1.01 5.65 9.87
C VAL A 84 -2.25 5.89 9.04
N VAL A 85 -2.19 5.56 7.76
CA VAL A 85 -3.31 5.67 6.82
C VAL A 85 -3.70 4.27 6.38
N THR A 86 -4.91 3.86 6.77
CA THR A 86 -5.51 2.59 6.35
C THR A 86 -6.46 2.85 5.19
N VAL A 87 -6.26 2.15 4.08
CA VAL A 87 -7.08 2.20 2.88
C VAL A 87 -7.70 0.82 2.66
N THR A 88 -9.01 0.77 2.45
CA THR A 88 -9.73 -0.48 2.20
C THR A 88 -10.65 -0.35 1.00
N GLY A 89 -10.89 -1.46 0.32
CA GLY A 89 -11.77 -1.49 -0.84
C GLY A 89 -11.69 -2.81 -1.59
N THR A 90 -11.97 -2.76 -2.89
CA THR A 90 -11.84 -3.88 -3.81
C THR A 90 -10.90 -3.53 -4.97
N GLY A 91 -10.28 -4.54 -5.54
CA GLY A 91 -9.44 -4.38 -6.72
C GLY A 91 -9.22 -5.68 -7.46
N THR A 92 -8.56 -5.58 -8.61
CA THR A 92 -8.41 -6.69 -9.54
C THR A 92 -6.98 -7.22 -9.52
N VAL A 93 -6.83 -8.55 -9.48
CA VAL A 93 -5.60 -9.26 -9.85
C VAL A 93 -5.93 -10.26 -10.95
N ASN A 94 -5.20 -10.25 -12.07
CA ASN A 94 -5.38 -11.20 -13.17
C ASN A 94 -6.83 -11.34 -13.69
N GLY A 95 -7.63 -10.28 -13.58
CA GLY A 95 -9.05 -10.26 -14.00
C GLY A 95 -10.06 -10.72 -12.95
N GLU A 96 -9.62 -11.14 -11.76
CA GLU A 96 -10.47 -11.49 -10.63
C GLU A 96 -10.48 -10.38 -9.57
N GLU A 97 -11.65 -10.11 -8.98
CA GLU A 97 -11.83 -9.06 -7.97
C GLU A 97 -11.66 -9.62 -6.56
N PHE A 98 -10.89 -8.90 -5.73
CA PHE A 98 -10.59 -9.24 -4.36
C PHE A 98 -10.79 -8.03 -3.43
N PRO A 99 -11.23 -8.24 -2.18
CA PRO A 99 -11.13 -7.23 -1.15
C PRO A 99 -9.67 -7.01 -0.75
N PHE A 100 -9.30 -5.77 -0.45
CA PHE A 100 -7.96 -5.43 0.02
C PHE A 100 -7.96 -4.48 1.22
N GLU A 101 -6.87 -4.53 1.97
CA GLU A 101 -6.51 -3.58 3.01
C GLU A 101 -5.03 -3.22 2.85
N ALA A 102 -4.74 -1.93 2.79
CA ALA A 102 -3.38 -1.39 2.73
C ALA A 102 -3.17 -0.41 3.87
N VAL A 103 -2.10 -0.58 4.64
CA VAL A 103 -1.75 0.27 5.78
C VAL A 103 -0.41 0.93 5.53
N PHE A 104 -0.44 2.25 5.37
CA PHE A 104 0.73 3.07 5.13
C PHE A 104 1.11 3.81 6.39
N ARG A 105 2.41 3.91 6.70
CA ARG A 105 2.89 4.74 7.80
C ARG A 105 3.88 5.77 7.29
N ASP A 106 3.51 7.03 7.47
CA ASP A 106 4.39 8.20 7.28
C ASP A 106 5.11 8.50 8.60
N GLN A 107 6.44 8.44 8.58
CA GLN A 107 7.29 8.77 9.73
C GLN A 107 7.96 10.14 9.56
N VAL A 108 7.42 11.15 10.24
CA VAL A 108 7.85 12.57 10.16
C VAL A 108 9.33 12.80 10.51
N ALA A 109 9.97 11.90 11.26
CA ALA A 109 11.34 12.09 11.74
C ALA A 109 12.43 11.79 10.69
N SER A 110 12.14 10.97 9.67
CA SER A 110 13.07 10.68 8.58
C SER A 110 12.38 9.91 7.45
N ALA A 111 12.38 10.47 6.24
CA ALA A 111 11.91 9.81 5.01
C ALA A 111 12.63 8.47 4.70
N ALA A 112 13.72 8.15 5.41
CA ALA A 112 14.45 6.89 5.31
C ALA A 112 13.82 5.72 6.12
N VAL A 113 12.64 5.93 6.73
CA VAL A 113 11.90 4.91 7.52
C VAL A 113 10.39 4.99 7.23
N ASP A 114 10.03 5.40 6.02
CA ASP A 114 8.65 5.23 5.55
C ASP A 114 8.43 3.75 5.28
N ASP A 115 7.41 3.18 5.92
CA ASP A 115 7.14 1.75 5.84
C ASP A 115 5.71 1.52 5.37
N VAL A 116 5.54 0.62 4.40
CA VAL A 116 4.24 0.00 4.18
C VAL A 116 4.08 -1.05 5.27
N GLN A 117 3.20 -0.78 6.25
CA GLN A 117 3.04 -1.67 7.41
C GLN A 117 2.44 -3.01 7.02
N SER A 118 1.49 -2.99 6.09
CA SER A 118 0.89 -4.19 5.54
C SER A 118 0.18 -3.89 4.22
N PHE A 119 0.16 -4.88 3.35
CA PHE A 119 -0.70 -4.90 2.17
C PHE A 119 -1.30 -6.29 2.02
N VAL A 120 -2.61 -6.40 2.22
CA VAL A 120 -3.33 -7.67 2.19
C VAL A 120 -4.39 -7.62 1.11
N ILE A 121 -4.31 -8.55 0.16
CA ILE A 121 -5.36 -8.85 -0.82
C ILE A 121 -6.01 -10.14 -0.34
N THR A 122 -7.18 -10.02 0.28
CA THR A 122 -7.84 -11.11 0.99
C THR A 122 -8.10 -12.29 0.04
N GLY A 123 -7.56 -13.45 0.40
CA GLY A 123 -7.71 -14.66 -0.40
C GLY A 123 -6.72 -14.79 -1.55
N PHE A 124 -5.75 -13.88 -1.70
CA PHE A 124 -4.74 -13.93 -2.77
C PHE A 124 -3.32 -13.68 -2.27
N PHE A 125 -3.05 -12.53 -1.66
CA PHE A 125 -1.69 -12.07 -1.33
C PHE A 125 -1.65 -11.44 0.05
N ASP A 126 -0.56 -11.67 0.77
CA ASP A 126 -0.33 -11.12 2.09
C ASP A 126 1.14 -10.75 2.27
N GLN A 127 1.39 -9.44 2.32
CA GLN A 127 2.63 -8.87 2.80
C GLN A 127 2.54 -8.72 4.33
N ASN A 128 2.85 -9.81 5.04
CA ASN A 128 2.87 -9.85 6.49
C ASN A 128 4.16 -9.23 7.03
N GLY A 129 4.17 -7.91 7.19
CA GLY A 129 5.26 -7.19 7.84
C GLY A 129 5.51 -5.81 7.24
N ALA A 130 6.18 -4.98 8.03
CA ALA A 130 6.66 -3.69 7.55
C ALA A 130 7.65 -3.93 6.40
N ALA A 131 7.33 -3.43 5.22
CA ALA A 131 8.25 -3.35 4.09
C ALA A 131 8.89 -1.96 4.10
N PRO A 132 10.18 -1.85 4.46
CA PRO A 132 10.89 -0.57 4.43
C PRO A 132 10.95 -0.07 3.00
N VAL A 133 10.55 1.18 2.80
CA VAL A 133 10.65 1.82 1.48
C VAL A 133 12.02 2.48 1.40
N GLU A 134 13.00 1.76 0.86
CA GLU A 134 14.35 2.29 0.65
C GLU A 134 14.39 3.34 -0.48
N GLN A 135 13.43 3.29 -1.39
CA GLN A 135 13.33 4.17 -2.56
C GLN A 135 11.89 4.68 -2.73
N GLY A 136 11.71 6.00 -2.67
CA GLY A 136 10.41 6.63 -2.86
C GLY A 136 9.95 7.47 -1.68
N SER A 137 8.65 7.68 -1.55
CA SER A 137 8.05 8.43 -0.45
C SER A 137 6.63 7.97 -0.12
N ILE A 138 6.28 7.97 1.17
CA ILE A 138 4.91 7.81 1.66
C ILE A 138 4.52 9.12 2.36
N ILE A 139 3.62 9.88 1.75
CA ILE A 139 3.19 11.18 2.28
C ILE A 139 1.75 11.05 2.77
N ALA A 140 1.53 11.10 4.08
CA ALA A 140 0.19 11.13 4.65
C ALA A 140 -0.41 12.54 4.48
N LEU A 141 -1.59 12.60 3.87
CA LEU A 141 -2.35 13.84 3.68
C LEU A 141 -3.27 14.10 4.88
N GLY A 142 -3.27 15.34 5.37
CA GLY A 142 -4.21 15.79 6.42
C GLY A 142 -3.86 15.34 7.85
N CYS A 143 -2.75 14.63 8.01
CA CYS A 143 -2.20 14.21 9.30
C CYS A 143 -1.07 15.12 9.82
N GLN A 144 -0.52 15.97 8.96
CA GLN A 144 0.55 16.91 9.30
C GLN A 144 -0.07 18.12 10.02
N GLU A 145 0.52 18.53 11.14
CA GLU A 145 0.10 19.76 11.84
C GLU A 145 0.31 20.96 10.90
N LEU A 146 -0.69 21.84 10.84
CA LEU A 146 -0.63 23.15 10.17
C LEU A 146 0.43 24.05 10.78
#